data_AF-M6VJF1-F1
#
_entry.id   AF-M6VJF1-F1
#
_cell.length_a   1.000
_cell.length_b   1.000
_cell.length_c   1.000
_cell.angle_alpha   90.00
_cell.angle_beta   90.00
_cell.angle_gamma   90.00
#
_symmetry.space_group_name_H-M   'P 1'
#
loop_
_entity.id
_entity.type
_entity.pdbx_description
1 polymer ?
#
loop_
_entity_poly.entity_id
_entity_poly.type
_entity_poly.pdbx_seq_one_letter_code
_entity_poly.pdbx_strand_id
1 'polypeptide(L)'
;MSYINGINLHRLQHSGFIASRTKDGLFAHTAIIIGRDSQGIVWLIENNYHSGVQWTSLETFALGEHISITRPNLNPNLTVQRAISQLGKSYSLFAYNCQHFTSWAANGKAFSPDLMNWMFVGFIITTGLVAFNSKKL
;
A
#
# COMPACT_ATOMS: atom_id res chain seq x y z
N MET A 1 -8.02 2.44 25.71
CA MET A 1 -6.80 1.80 25.17
C MET A 1 -7.25 0.65 24.28
N SER A 2 -6.89 0.67 23.00
CA SER A 2 -7.21 -0.43 22.07
C SER A 2 -5.93 -1.21 21.83
N TYR A 3 -5.87 -2.43 22.33
CA TYR A 3 -4.74 -3.33 22.13
C TYR A 3 -4.75 -3.83 20.69
N ILE A 4 -3.67 -3.57 19.95
CA ILE A 4 -3.50 -4.08 18.59
C ILE A 4 -2.16 -4.81 18.57
N ASN A 5 -2.20 -6.15 18.55
CA ASN A 5 -1.02 -7.02 18.39
C ASN A 5 0.17 -6.74 19.33
N GLY A 6 -0.08 -6.54 20.63
CA GLY A 6 0.98 -6.42 21.63
C GLY A 6 1.69 -5.05 21.67
N ILE A 7 1.34 -4.12 20.77
CA ILE A 7 1.83 -2.74 20.81
C ILE A 7 0.73 -1.86 21.41
N ASN A 8 1.06 -1.12 22.47
CA ASN A 8 0.16 -0.12 23.05
C ASN A 8 0.10 1.09 22.10
N LEU A 9 -0.82 1.02 21.14
CA LEU A 9 -1.07 2.11 20.20
C LEU A 9 -2.20 3.01 20.69
N HIS A 10 -1.89 4.29 20.77
CA HIS A 10 -2.85 5.37 20.93
C HIS A 10 -3.45 5.72 19.57
N ARG A 11 -4.78 5.83 19.54
CA ARG A 11 -5.51 6.21 18.34
C ARG A 11 -5.23 7.68 18.00
N LEU A 12 -5.00 7.94 16.72
CA LEU A 12 -4.85 9.27 16.15
C LEU A 12 -6.14 9.70 15.45
N GLN A 13 -6.30 11.00 15.21
CA GLN A 13 -7.37 11.53 14.35
C GLN A 13 -7.39 10.85 12.97
N HIS A 14 -6.21 10.54 12.43
CA HIS A 14 -6.01 9.92 11.13
C HIS A 14 -5.92 8.38 11.19
N SER A 15 -6.16 7.74 12.33
CA SER A 15 -6.20 6.27 12.40
C SER A 15 -7.29 5.73 11.47
N GLY A 16 -6.91 4.84 10.57
CA GLY A 16 -7.73 4.26 9.50
C GLY A 16 -7.69 5.03 8.18
N PHE A 17 -6.93 6.13 8.10
CA PHE A 17 -6.78 6.91 6.87
C PHE A 17 -5.67 6.33 6.00
N ILE A 18 -5.76 6.62 4.71
CA ILE A 18 -4.77 6.21 3.72
C ILE A 18 -3.67 7.25 3.72
N ALA A 19 -2.44 6.84 4.01
CA ALA A 19 -1.25 7.61 3.72
C ALA A 19 -0.76 7.26 2.31
N SER A 20 -0.43 8.27 1.52
CA SER A 20 0.11 8.10 0.16
C SER A 20 1.40 8.89 0.02
N ARG A 21 2.41 8.25 -0.55
CA ARG A 21 3.68 8.85 -0.94
C ARG A 21 3.90 8.65 -2.42
N THR A 22 4.36 9.66 -3.11
CA THR A 22 4.83 9.53 -4.51
C THR A 22 6.34 9.67 -4.52
N LYS A 23 7.06 8.67 -5.06
CA LYS A 23 8.48 8.78 -5.35
C LYS A 23 8.66 9.18 -6.82
N ASP A 24 9.33 10.30 -7.07
CA ASP A 24 9.70 10.80 -8.41
C ASP A 24 8.54 10.91 -9.42
N GLY A 25 7.31 11.13 -8.94
CA GLY A 25 6.11 11.28 -9.79
C GLY A 25 5.56 10.01 -10.45
N LEU A 26 6.21 8.84 -10.29
CA LEU A 26 5.93 7.66 -11.11
C LEU A 26 5.07 6.58 -10.42
N PHE A 27 5.21 6.38 -9.11
CA PHE A 27 4.44 5.35 -8.39
C PHE A 27 4.03 5.81 -6.99
N ALA A 28 2.72 5.93 -6.78
CA ALA A 28 2.16 6.22 -5.46
C ALA A 28 2.12 4.94 -4.60
N HIS A 29 2.91 4.93 -3.53
CA HIS A 29 2.90 3.90 -2.50
C HIS A 29 1.91 4.29 -1.40
N THR A 30 1.07 3.34 -0.97
CA THR A 30 -0.01 3.63 -0.02
C THR A 30 0.03 2.68 1.18
N ALA A 31 -0.36 3.20 2.33
CA ALA A 31 -0.46 2.48 3.59
C ALA A 31 -1.67 2.94 4.41
N ILE A 32 -2.07 2.16 5.42
CA ILE A 32 -3.12 2.53 6.38
C ILE A 32 -2.48 2.99 7.68
N ILE A 33 -2.82 4.20 8.13
CA ILE A 33 -2.38 4.74 9.42
C ILE A 33 -3.10 3.99 10.55
N ILE A 34 -2.36 3.46 11.52
CA ILE A 34 -2.96 2.70 12.62
C ILE A 34 -3.03 3.52 13.90
N GLY A 35 -1.92 4.13 14.31
CA GLY A 35 -1.86 4.87 15.56
C GLY A 35 -0.44 5.29 15.90
N ARG A 36 -0.25 5.72 17.15
CA ARG A 36 1.04 6.15 17.68
C ARG A 36 1.38 5.35 18.93
N ASP A 37 2.63 4.93 19.09
CA ASP A 37 3.08 4.29 20.34
C ASP A 37 3.39 5.31 21.45
N SER A 38 3.80 4.82 22.61
CA SER A 38 4.16 5.66 23.76
C SER A 38 5.38 6.56 23.50
N GLN A 39 6.22 6.23 22.52
CA GLN A 39 7.45 6.99 22.23
C GLN A 39 7.20 8.15 21.26
N GLY A 40 6.15 8.14 20.46
CA GLY A 40 6.03 9.13 19.38
C GLY A 40 5.73 8.56 18.02
N ILE A 41 6.08 7.30 17.81
CA ILE A 41 6.22 6.74 16.48
C ILE A 41 4.83 6.46 15.94
N VAL A 42 4.54 7.03 14.79
CA VAL A 42 3.32 6.75 14.05
C VAL A 42 3.52 5.48 13.25
N TRP A 43 2.66 4.50 13.50
CA TRP A 43 2.70 3.19 12.87
C TRP A 43 1.65 3.06 11.78
N LEU A 44 2.06 2.46 10.66
CA LEU A 44 1.23 2.17 9.51
C LEU A 44 1.31 0.68 9.19
N ILE A 45 0.34 0.20 8.43
CA ILE A 45 0.40 -1.09 7.76
C ILE A 45 0.47 -0.83 6.26
N GLU A 46 1.47 -1.40 5.61
CA GLU A 46 1.67 -1.34 4.16
C GLU A 46 1.71 -2.74 3.58
N ASN A 47 1.52 -2.86 2.27
CA ASN A 47 1.80 -4.09 1.53
C ASN A 47 3.11 -3.90 0.75
N ASN A 48 4.23 -4.36 1.29
CA ASN A 48 5.55 -4.20 0.72
C ASN A 48 5.87 -5.33 -0.28
N TYR A 49 6.58 -5.02 -1.37
CA TYR A 49 6.86 -6.01 -2.40
C TYR A 49 7.78 -7.16 -1.96
N HIS A 50 8.66 -6.92 -0.98
CA HIS A 50 9.56 -7.96 -0.48
C HIS A 50 8.94 -8.81 0.62
N SER A 51 8.16 -8.18 1.51
CA SER A 51 7.75 -8.79 2.78
C SER A 51 6.23 -8.93 2.93
N GLY A 52 5.45 -8.48 1.94
CA GLY A 52 4.00 -8.51 1.98
C GLY A 52 3.42 -7.51 2.98
N VAL A 53 2.28 -7.84 3.56
CA VAL A 53 1.58 -6.94 4.48
C VAL A 53 2.27 -6.90 5.84
N GLN A 54 2.82 -5.74 6.19
CA GLN A 54 3.67 -5.58 7.36
C GLN A 54 3.45 -4.24 8.06
N TRP A 55 3.98 -4.14 9.29
CA TRP A 55 4.13 -2.88 10.01
C TRP A 55 5.27 -2.04 9.42
N THR A 56 5.09 -0.73 9.42
CA THR A 56 6.14 0.24 9.10
C THR A 56 5.94 1.52 9.91
N SER A 57 7.01 2.27 10.17
CA SER A 57 6.89 3.60 10.78
C SER A 57 6.54 4.63 9.71
N LEU A 58 5.96 5.77 10.11
CA LEU A 58 5.70 6.88 9.19
C LEU A 58 6.99 7.41 8.55
N GLU A 59 8.08 7.45 9.31
CA GLU A 59 9.39 7.89 8.83
C GLU A 59 9.92 6.96 7.73
N THR A 60 9.92 5.65 7.98
CA THR A 60 10.33 4.65 6.99
C THR A 60 9.39 4.63 5.78
N PHE A 61 8.08 4.81 6.00
CA PHE A 61 7.10 4.93 4.93
C PHE A 61 7.26 6.23 4.13
N ALA A 62 7.78 7.31 4.72
CA ALA A 62 7.98 8.58 4.02
C ALA A 62 9.27 8.57 3.19
N LEU A 63 10.36 7.98 3.68
CA LEU A 63 11.70 8.08 3.05
C LEU A 63 12.07 9.54 2.68
N GLY A 64 11.67 10.51 3.52
CA GLY A 64 11.91 11.93 3.28
C GLY A 64 10.95 12.63 2.30
N GLU A 65 10.03 11.90 1.69
CA GLU A 65 9.04 12.46 0.76
C GLU A 65 7.79 13.01 1.47
N HIS A 66 7.08 13.90 0.78
CA HIS A 66 5.79 14.42 1.26
C HIS A 66 4.70 13.33 1.28
N ILE A 67 3.94 13.28 2.37
CA ILE A 67 2.82 12.36 2.56
C ILE A 67 1.48 13.08 2.39
N SER A 68 0.65 12.59 1.48
CA SER A 68 -0.76 12.97 1.39
C SER A 68 -1.63 12.02 2.19
N ILE A 69 -2.64 12.56 2.89
CA ILE A 69 -3.57 11.78 3.71
C ILE A 69 -4.96 11.83 3.09
N THR A 70 -5.60 10.68 2.92
CA THR A 70 -6.94 10.56 2.35
C THR A 70 -7.86 9.81 3.30
N ARG A 71 -9.08 10.34 3.48
CA ARG A 71 -10.11 9.74 4.34
C ARG A 71 -10.64 8.44 3.70
N PRO A 72 -10.87 7.36 4.48
CA PRO A 72 -11.48 6.14 3.95
C PRO A 72 -12.98 6.35 3.70
N ASN A 73 -13.56 5.57 2.79
CA ASN A 73 -15.01 5.51 2.62
C ASN A 73 -15.68 4.68 3.72
N LEU A 74 -15.01 3.62 4.17
CA LEU A 74 -15.45 2.81 5.31
C LEU A 74 -15.17 3.52 6.63
N ASN A 75 -15.82 3.04 7.69
CA ASN A 75 -15.55 3.48 9.05
C ASN A 75 -14.04 3.30 9.37
N PRO A 76 -13.33 4.32 9.88
CA PRO A 76 -11.88 4.21 10.12
C PRO A 76 -11.47 3.08 11.07
N ASN A 77 -12.32 2.71 12.05
CA ASN A 77 -12.04 1.55 12.91
C ASN A 77 -12.11 0.25 12.11
N LEU A 78 -13.09 0.12 11.22
CA LEU A 78 -13.21 -1.03 10.35
C LEU A 78 -12.03 -1.10 9.37
N THR A 79 -11.57 0.04 8.84
CA THR A 79 -10.36 0.10 8.01
C THR A 79 -9.13 -0.41 8.76
N VAL A 80 -8.93 0.01 10.01
CA VAL A 80 -7.84 -0.48 10.88
C VAL A 80 -7.94 -1.99 11.09
N GLN A 81 -9.11 -2.50 11.47
CA GLN A 81 -9.33 -3.94 11.69
C GLN A 81 -9.04 -4.75 10.41
N ARG A 82 -9.51 -4.26 9.25
CA ARG A 82 -9.25 -4.88 7.95
C ARG A 82 -7.76 -4.90 7.65
N ALA A 83 -7.05 -3.78 7.82
CA ALA A 83 -5.60 -3.71 7.61
C ALA A 83 -4.84 -4.73 8.48
N ILE A 84 -5.16 -4.80 9.78
CA ILE A 84 -4.55 -5.74 10.73
C ILE A 84 -4.81 -7.20 10.31
N SER A 85 -6.02 -7.52 9.83
CA SER A 85 -6.37 -8.88 9.41
C SER A 85 -5.54 -9.43 8.24
N GLN A 86 -4.82 -8.55 7.53
CA GLN A 86 -3.98 -8.95 6.40
C GLN A 86 -2.50 -9.08 6.77
N LEU A 87 -2.09 -8.70 7.99
CA LEU A 87 -0.69 -8.81 8.42
C LEU A 87 -0.13 -10.22 8.19
N GLY A 88 1.07 -10.29 7.62
CA GLY A 88 1.76 -11.53 7.29
C GLY A 88 1.35 -12.16 5.96
N LYS A 89 0.38 -11.62 5.23
CA LYS A 89 0.07 -12.10 3.88
C LYS A 89 1.19 -11.76 2.91
N SER A 90 1.65 -12.76 2.16
CA SER A 90 2.66 -12.61 1.10
C SER A 90 2.17 -11.70 -0.03
N TYR A 91 3.13 -11.04 -0.68
CA TYR A 91 2.88 -10.11 -1.77
C TYR A 91 2.50 -10.81 -3.09
N SER A 92 1.65 -10.18 -3.93
CA SER A 92 1.20 -10.71 -5.23
C SER A 92 1.29 -9.69 -6.39
N LEU A 93 2.51 -9.35 -6.85
CA LEU A 93 2.94 -8.59 -8.06
C LEU A 93 2.30 -7.20 -8.41
N PHE A 94 3.16 -6.16 -8.30
CA PHE A 94 3.09 -4.73 -8.69
C PHE A 94 2.43 -3.71 -7.75
N ALA A 95 2.81 -2.43 -7.87
CA ALA A 95 2.36 -1.25 -7.08
C ALA A 95 0.83 -1.16 -6.87
N TYR A 96 0.09 -1.79 -7.77
CA TYR A 96 -1.33 -2.07 -7.62
C TYR A 96 -1.68 -2.86 -6.35
N ASN A 97 -0.80 -3.66 -5.76
CA ASN A 97 -1.05 -4.36 -4.49
C ASN A 97 -1.11 -3.45 -3.29
N CYS A 98 -0.29 -2.40 -3.25
CA CYS A 98 -0.33 -1.44 -2.14
C CYS A 98 -1.65 -0.68 -2.20
N GLN A 99 -1.99 -0.18 -3.41
CA GLN A 99 -3.25 0.50 -3.68
C GLN A 99 -4.46 -0.42 -3.53
N HIS A 100 -4.34 -1.70 -3.91
CA HIS A 100 -5.39 -2.69 -3.76
C HIS A 100 -5.60 -3.05 -2.30
N PHE A 101 -4.52 -3.26 -1.55
CA PHE A 101 -4.58 -3.47 -0.10
C PHE A 101 -5.27 -2.29 0.59
N THR A 102 -4.83 -1.06 0.34
CA THR A 102 -5.42 0.13 0.98
C THR A 102 -6.84 0.37 0.51
N SER A 103 -7.16 0.17 -0.77
CA SER A 103 -8.52 0.28 -1.29
C SER A 103 -9.45 -0.79 -0.73
N TRP A 104 -9.00 -2.05 -0.64
CA TRP A 104 -9.77 -3.12 -0.01
C TRP A 104 -10.02 -2.84 1.48
N ALA A 105 -9.00 -2.35 2.19
CA ALA A 105 -9.10 -2.01 3.60
C ALA A 105 -10.04 -0.81 3.83
N ALA A 106 -9.89 0.25 3.03
CA ALA A 106 -10.55 1.54 3.24
C ALA A 106 -11.90 1.69 2.53
N ASN A 107 -12.16 0.92 1.47
CA ASN A 107 -13.35 1.08 0.62
C ASN A 107 -14.16 -0.20 0.44
N GLY A 108 -13.65 -1.36 0.90
CA GLY A 108 -14.40 -2.62 0.89
C GLY A 108 -14.50 -3.31 -0.48
N LYS A 109 -13.92 -2.75 -1.54
CA LYS A 109 -13.92 -3.34 -2.88
C LYS A 109 -12.83 -4.41 -2.98
N ALA A 110 -13.22 -5.68 -3.10
CA ALA A 110 -12.33 -6.74 -3.55
C ALA A 110 -12.26 -6.66 -5.08
N PHE A 111 -11.11 -6.27 -5.63
CA PHE A 111 -10.93 -6.24 -7.09
C PHE A 111 -10.41 -7.60 -7.57
N SER A 112 -11.02 -8.14 -8.62
CA SER A 112 -10.62 -9.39 -9.29
C SER A 112 -9.29 -9.21 -10.03
N PRO A 113 -8.28 -10.08 -9.85
CA PRO A 113 -6.97 -10.00 -10.51
C PRO A 113 -6.98 -10.12 -12.05
N ASP A 114 -8.12 -10.44 -12.67
CA ASP A 114 -8.13 -11.13 -13.96
C ASP A 114 -7.86 -10.26 -15.20
N LEU A 115 -7.88 -8.93 -15.09
CA LEU A 115 -7.75 -8.07 -16.28
C LEU A 115 -6.34 -7.49 -16.53
N MET A 116 -5.43 -7.49 -15.53
CA MET A 116 -4.22 -6.66 -15.62
C MET A 116 -2.94 -7.41 -16.04
N ASN A 117 -2.92 -8.75 -15.94
CA ASN A 117 -1.81 -9.55 -16.46
C ASN A 117 -1.61 -9.37 -17.98
N TRP A 118 -2.68 -9.07 -18.72
CA TRP A 118 -2.63 -8.88 -20.18
C TRP A 118 -2.00 -7.54 -20.61
N MET A 119 -2.12 -6.48 -19.81
CA MET A 119 -1.55 -5.17 -20.19
C MET A 119 -0.02 -5.14 -20.13
N PHE A 120 0.60 -5.82 -19.16
CA PHE A 120 2.06 -5.90 -19.05
C PHE A 120 2.69 -6.85 -20.07
N VAL A 121 2.03 -7.96 -20.40
CA VAL A 121 2.47 -8.86 -21.48
C VAL A 121 2.46 -8.12 -22.83
N GLY A 122 1.43 -7.30 -23.09
CA GLY A 122 1.37 -6.48 -24.30
C GLY A 122 2.55 -5.51 -24.44
N PHE A 123 2.97 -4.86 -23.35
CA PHE A 123 4.07 -3.87 -23.39
C PHE A 123 5.47 -4.51 -23.57
N ILE A 124 5.71 -5.68 -22.97
CA ILE A 124 6.95 -6.45 -23.19
C ILE A 124 7.04 -6.92 -24.65
N ILE A 125 5.91 -7.36 -25.24
CA ILE A 125 5.86 -7.80 -26.63
C ILE A 125 6.14 -6.62 -27.60
N THR A 126 5.52 -5.46 -27.41
CA THR A 126 5.70 -4.33 -28.32
C THR A 126 7.13 -3.78 -28.30
N THR A 127 7.73 -3.63 -27.13
CA THR A 127 9.13 -3.17 -27.01
C THR A 127 10.14 -4.19 -27.54
N GLY A 128 9.91 -5.49 -27.32
CA GLY A 128 10.72 -6.56 -27.90
C GLY A 128 10.66 -6.63 -29.42
N LEU A 129 9.47 -6.45 -30.03
CA LEU A 129 9.29 -6.40 -31.49
C LEU A 129 9.99 -5.18 -32.12
N VAL A 130 9.93 -4.02 -31.47
CA VAL A 130 10.60 -2.79 -31.95
C VAL A 130 12.13 -2.93 -31.85
N ALA A 131 12.65 -3.57 -30.79
CA ALA A 131 14.09 -3.81 -30.62
C ALA A 131 14.64 -4.88 -31.58
N PHE A 132 13.85 -5.86 -31.99
CA PHE A 132 14.28 -6.88 -32.96
C PHE A 132 14.33 -6.32 -34.40
N ASN A 133 13.45 -5.36 -34.74
CA ASN A 133 13.41 -4.74 -36.07
C ASN A 133 14.48 -3.66 -36.32
N SER A 134 15.24 -3.25 -35.30
CA SER A 134 16.25 -2.19 -35.42
C SER A 134 17.69 -2.72 -35.61
N LYS A 135 17.87 -4.03 -35.84
CA LYS A 135 19.15 -4.64 -36.23
C LYS A 135 19.06 -5.33 -37.60
N LYS A 136 18.74 -4.58 -38.65
CA LYS A 136 19.10 -4.87 -40.04
C LYS A 136 18.94 -3.59 -40.85
N LEU A 137 20.06 -2.86 -41.01
CA LEU A 137 20.54 -2.14 -42.20
C LEU A 137 21.71 -1.25 -41.78
#